data_AF-A0A7C7VUL1-F1
#
_entry.id   AF-A0A7C7VUL1-F1
#
_cell.length_a   1.000
_cell.length_b   1.000
_cell.length_c   1.000
_cell.angle_alpha   90.00
_cell.angle_beta   90.00
_cell.angle_gamma   90.00
#
_symmetry.space_group_name_H-M   'P 1'
#
loop_
_entity.id
_entity.type
_entity.pdbx_description
1 polymer ?
#
loop_
_entity_poly.entity_id
_entity_poly.type
_entity_poly.pdbx_seq_one_letter_code
_entity_poly.pdbx_strand_id
1 'polypeptide(L)'
;MLWNNGRIVAQSDGVPAGWTRPTTGWLPGEYIVDTRVLTLPPDVPPGVYTLQTGLYLPGDGRLTTPDGLDAIRLAESEVESP
;
A
#
# COMPACT_ATOMS: atom_id res chain seq x y z
N MET A 1 -3.81 -0.02 4.25
CA MET A 1 -4.99 -0.79 4.67
C MET A 1 -6.10 0.18 5.02
N LEU A 2 -7.23 0.04 4.33
CA LEU A 2 -8.38 0.92 4.47
C LEU A 2 -9.51 0.21 5.20
N TRP A 3 -10.24 0.99 6.00
CA TRP A 3 -11.50 0.63 6.60
C TRP A 3 -12.61 1.52 6.04
N ASN A 4 -13.86 1.21 6.42
CA ASN A 4 -15.10 1.92 6.08
C ASN A 4 -14.91 3.37 5.62
N ASN A 5 -15.52 3.73 4.49
CA ASN A 5 -15.43 5.05 3.83
C ASN A 5 -14.00 5.49 3.48
N GLY A 6 -13.07 4.55 3.29
CA GLY A 6 -11.69 4.84 2.87
C GLY A 6 -10.78 5.35 3.98
N ARG A 7 -11.15 5.17 5.25
CA ARG A 7 -10.30 5.56 6.38
C ARG A 7 -9.03 4.70 6.40
N ILE A 8 -7.85 5.32 6.32
CA ILE A 8 -6.58 4.61 6.49
C ILE A 8 -6.46 4.17 7.95
N VAL A 9 -6.21 2.86 8.16
CA VAL A 9 -6.01 2.27 9.49
C VAL A 9 -4.56 1.88 9.73
N ALA A 10 -3.87 1.42 8.69
CA ALA A 10 -2.43 1.16 8.74
C ALA A 10 -1.82 1.42 7.36
N GLN A 11 -0.60 1.95 7.33
CA GLN A 11 0.13 2.26 6.11
C GLN A 11 1.64 2.07 6.32
N SER A 12 2.35 1.72 5.25
CA SER A 12 3.80 1.61 5.22
C SER A 12 4.29 2.12 3.86
N ASP A 13 4.84 3.33 3.86
CA ASP A 13 5.39 3.98 2.67
C ASP A 13 6.92 4.02 2.76
N GLY A 14 7.59 3.98 1.61
CA GLY A 14 9.03 4.20 1.52
C GLY A 14 9.60 3.72 0.19
N VAL A 15 10.89 3.99 -0.02
CA VAL A 15 11.61 3.47 -1.19
C VAL A 15 11.63 1.93 -1.14
N PRO A 16 11.39 1.23 -2.27
CA PRO A 16 11.32 -0.23 -2.31
C PRO A 16 12.56 -0.96 -1.78
N ALA A 17 12.35 -2.20 -1.34
CA ALA A 17 13.35 -3.10 -0.76
C ALA A 17 14.10 -2.45 0.42
N GLY A 18 13.34 -1.91 1.38
CA GLY A 18 13.92 -1.30 2.58
C GLY A 18 14.85 -0.12 2.29
N TRP A 19 14.44 0.79 1.41
CA TRP A 19 15.20 1.99 1.00
C TRP A 19 16.42 1.75 0.10
N THR A 20 16.61 0.54 -0.41
CA THR A 20 17.80 0.21 -1.22
C THR A 20 17.56 0.23 -2.73
N ARG A 21 16.30 0.25 -3.19
CA ARG A 21 15.94 0.18 -4.61
C ARG A 21 15.06 1.36 -5.05
N PRO A 22 15.61 2.59 -5.19
CA PRO A 22 14.86 3.74 -5.69
C PRO A 22 14.29 3.48 -7.09
N THR A 23 13.04 3.90 -7.30
CA THR A 23 12.30 3.66 -8.55
C THR A 23 12.92 4.34 -9.78
N THR A 24 13.78 5.35 -9.58
CA THR A 24 14.55 6.01 -10.64
C THR A 24 15.63 5.14 -11.27
N GLY A 25 16.03 4.04 -10.61
CA GLY A 25 17.05 3.12 -11.08
C GLY A 25 16.51 1.81 -11.65
N TRP A 26 15.19 1.67 -11.78
CA TRP A 26 14.57 0.42 -12.24
C TRP A 26 14.70 0.27 -13.75
N LEU A 27 14.87 -0.96 -14.21
CA LEU A 27 14.84 -1.29 -15.64
C LEU A 27 13.45 -1.79 -16.07
N PRO A 28 13.03 -1.55 -17.31
CA PRO A 28 11.81 -2.15 -17.85
C PRO A 28 11.87 -3.69 -17.75
N GLY A 29 10.81 -4.29 -17.19
CA GLY A 29 10.71 -5.74 -17.00
C GLY A 29 11.46 -6.28 -15.77
N GLU A 30 12.11 -5.42 -14.98
CA GLU A 30 12.74 -5.83 -13.73
C GLU A 30 11.70 -6.16 -12.65
N TYR A 31 11.97 -7.23 -11.88
CA TYR A 31 11.18 -7.61 -10.72
C TYR A 31 11.95 -7.29 -9.44
N ILE A 32 11.31 -6.54 -8.53
CA ILE A 32 11.87 -6.19 -7.22
C ILE A 32 10.91 -6.70 -6.15
N VAL A 33 11.44 -7.49 -5.22
CA VAL A 33 10.69 -7.97 -4.05
C VAL A 33 10.81 -6.93 -2.95
N ASP A 34 9.66 -6.48 -2.45
CA ASP A 34 9.57 -5.53 -1.35
C ASP A 34 8.61 -6.06 -0.28
N THR A 35 9.12 -6.18 0.95
CA THR A 35 8.31 -6.64 2.09
C THR A 35 7.90 -5.44 2.92
N ARG A 36 6.59 -5.28 3.13
CA ARG A 36 6.02 -4.20 3.94
C ARG A 36 5.25 -4.78 5.11
N VAL A 37 5.46 -4.21 6.29
CA VAL A 37 4.75 -4.57 7.52
C VAL A 37 3.72 -3.49 7.81
N LEU A 38 2.47 -3.91 8.02
CA LEU A 38 1.39 -3.05 8.48
C LEU A 38 1.04 -3.43 9.91
N THR A 39 1.41 -2.58 10.85
CA THR A 39 1.03 -2.76 12.26
C THR A 39 -0.35 -2.19 12.48
N LEU A 40 -1.29 -3.04 12.91
CA LEU A 40 -2.63 -2.60 13.24
C LEU A 40 -2.66 -1.93 14.62
N PRO A 41 -3.44 -0.86 14.82
CA PRO A 41 -3.73 -0.33 16.14
C PRO A 41 -4.36 -1.39 17.05
N PRO A 42 -4.08 -1.39 18.37
CA PRO A 42 -4.62 -2.39 19.30
C PRO A 42 -6.14 -2.33 19.45
N ASP A 43 -6.75 -1.17 19.16
CA ASP A 43 -8.18 -0.90 19.19
C ASP A 43 -8.82 -0.99 17.80
N VAL A 44 -8.16 -1.65 16.85
CA VAL A 44 -8.69 -1.86 15.49
C VAL A 44 -10.03 -2.61 15.57
N PRO A 45 -11.13 -2.05 15.03
CA PRO A 45 -12.42 -2.74 15.06
C PRO A 45 -12.38 -4.02 14.22
N PRO A 46 -13.11 -5.09 14.61
CA PRO A 46 -13.26 -6.25 13.76
C PRO A 46 -14.03 -5.89 12.47
N GLY A 47 -13.79 -6.64 11.41
CA GLY A 47 -14.49 -6.50 10.13
C GLY A 47 -13.57 -6.65 8.92
N VAL A 48 -14.10 -6.29 7.74
CA VAL A 48 -13.38 -6.43 6.47
C VAL A 48 -12.63 -5.14 6.14
N TYR A 49 -11.37 -5.30 5.77
CA TYR A 49 -10.46 -4.23 5.39
C TYR A 49 -9.91 -4.47 4.00
N THR A 50 -9.66 -3.39 3.25
CA THR A 50 -9.05 -3.48 1.92
C THR A 50 -7.55 -3.20 2.01
N LEU A 51 -6.74 -4.14 1.52
CA LEU A 51 -5.32 -3.93 1.27
C LEU A 51 -5.14 -3.33 -0.12
N GLN A 52 -4.39 -2.24 -0.19
CA GLN A 52 -4.07 -1.54 -1.43
C GLN A 52 -2.58 -1.17 -1.45
N THR A 53 -2.06 -1.00 -2.66
CA THR A 53 -0.73 -0.45 -2.92
C THR A 53 -0.81 0.66 -3.97
N GLY A 54 0.08 1.63 -3.88
CA GLY A 54 0.18 2.74 -4.83
C GLY A 54 1.63 3.15 -4.96
N LEU A 55 1.94 3.83 -6.06
CA LEU A 55 3.25 4.40 -6.32
C LEU A 55 3.13 5.92 -6.43
N TYR A 56 4.23 6.58 -6.13
CA TYR A 56 4.34 8.03 -6.24
C TYR A 56 5.35 8.38 -7.33
N LEU A 57 5.05 9.44 -8.07
CA LEU A 57 6.04 10.15 -8.86
C LEU A 57 6.67 11.22 -7.94
N PRO A 58 8.00 11.22 -7.74
CA PRO A 58 8.64 12.17 -6.85
C PRO A 58 8.32 13.61 -7.25
N GLY A 59 7.73 14.38 -6.34
CA GLY A 59 7.35 15.79 -6.56
C GLY A 59 5.94 16.00 -7.15
N ASP A 60 5.39 15.01 -7.86
CA ASP A 60 4.12 15.15 -8.59
C ASP A 60 2.93 14.45 -7.91
N GLY A 61 3.19 13.59 -6.92
CA GLY A 61 2.16 12.92 -6.13
C GLY A 61 1.90 11.48 -6.56
N ARG A 62 0.68 10.97 -6.28
CA ARG A 62 0.33 9.58 -6.58
C ARG A 62 0.17 9.35 -8.08
N LEU A 63 0.71 8.23 -8.55
CA LEU A 63 0.43 7.74 -9.89
C LEU A 63 -1.02 7.29 -9.98
N THR A 64 -1.65 7.66 -11.09
CA THR A 64 -3.00 7.20 -11.43
C THR A 64 -2.94 5.94 -12.27
N THR A 65 -3.82 5.00 -11.97
CA THR A 65 -4.06 3.80 -12.75
C THR A 65 -4.88 4.17 -14.00
N PRO A 66 -4.94 3.30 -15.03
CA PRO A 66 -5.73 3.56 -16.24
C PRO A 66 -7.22 3.78 -16.01
N ASP A 67 -7.78 3.22 -14.93
CA ASP A 67 -9.16 3.40 -14.48
C ASP A 67 -9.35 4.64 -13.57
N GLY A 68 -8.31 5.46 -13.40
CA GLY A 68 -8.36 6.73 -12.69
C GLY A 68 -8.27 6.63 -11.17
N LEU A 69 -7.94 5.45 -10.63
CA LEU A 69 -7.64 5.28 -9.21
C LEU A 69 -6.20 5.70 -8.91
N ASP A 70 -5.88 5.98 -7.65
CA ASP A 70 -4.53 6.33 -7.20
C ASP A 70 -3.81 5.17 -6.48
N ALA A 71 -4.42 3.98 -6.52
CA ALA A 71 -3.95 2.76 -5.90
C ALA A 71 -4.60 1.52 -6.56
N ILE A 72 -3.94 0.38 -6.43
CA ILE A 72 -4.43 -0.94 -6.83
C ILE A 72 -4.85 -1.72 -5.58
N ARG A 73 -6.03 -2.34 -5.62
CA ARG A 73 -6.47 -3.31 -4.59
C ARG A 73 -5.69 -4.61 -4.73
N LEU A 74 -5.07 -5.04 -3.64
CA LEU A 74 -4.35 -6.31 -3.57
C LEU A 74 -5.22 -7.45 -3.05
N ALA A 75 -5.92 -7.20 -1.94
CA ALA A 75 -6.73 -8.21 -1.26
C ALA A 75 -7.74 -7.57 -0.30
N GLU A 76 -8.69 -8.38 0.16
CA GLU A 76 -9.46 -8.11 1.36
C GLU A 76 -8.90 -8.93 2.52
N SER A 77 -9.02 -8.41 3.74
CA SER A 77 -8.57 -9.08 4.95
C SER A 77 -9.61 -8.88 6.04
N GLU A 78 -9.99 -9.98 6.67
CA GLU A 78 -10.86 -9.96 7.83
C GLU A 78 -10.01 -9.81 9.09
N VAL A 79 -10.39 -8.84 9.93
CA VAL A 79 -9.84 -8.68 11.27
C VAL A 79 -10.88 -9.21 12.23
N GLU A 80 -10.51 -10.25 12.97
CA GLU A 80 -11.35 -10.84 14.00
C GLU A 80 -11.05 -10.20 15.35
N SER A 81 -12.03 -10.27 16.27
CA SER A 81 -11.79 -9.98 17.67
C SER A 81 -10.77 -11.00 18.21
N PRO A 82 -9.85 -10.59 19.11
CA PRO A 82 -8.90 -11.50 19.74
C PRO A 82 -9.55 -12.61 20.57
#